data_AF-A0A660L699-F1
#
_entry.id   AF-A0A660L699-F1
#
_cell.length_a   1.000
_cell.length_b   1.000
_cell.length_c   1.000
_cell.angle_alpha   90.00
_cell.angle_beta   90.00
_cell.angle_gamma   90.00
#
_symmetry.space_group_name_H-M   'P 1'
#
loop_
_entity.id
_entity.type
_entity.pdbx_description
1 polymer ?
#
loop_
_entity_poly.entity_id
_entity_poly.type
_entity_poly.pdbx_seq_one_letter_code
_entity_poly.pdbx_strand_id
1 'polypeptide(L)'
;MIAIGAELRAEDAPWLAAMAETPQNPEYHAEGDVLAHTRMVCDALISAPGWDELDAVTREELWLAAVLHDVGKPATTRFEDGRWTAPGHARRGAIIARRLLWEAGVEPRARERICALVRHHMAPYHLIAQRDAVRRCVQISLEAGVVRQHRLTRADALGRIGSGVDALVLNVDLFAEYAAELGCLYEPYPFASDHARFTYFTRTDRDPAYAAYDDTRSRVVVLSGLPGAGKDLWIAHHGDGRPVISLDDLRRERGVKRGDTTAEGHLIQDAREQARVYLRAGEPFIWNATNLSAQLRGQTIALCADYHAHVTIVAVEAAADDLSRRNRDREHPVPWPSIERMLDRWEAPTPAECHRLEVWSDTLDGVSAP
;
A
#
# COMPACT_ATOMS: atom_id res chain seq x y z
N MET A 1 7.83 1.31 19.33
CA MET A 1 6.47 0.97 18.85
C MET A 1 5.52 0.97 20.04
N ILE A 2 4.23 1.22 19.79
CA ILE A 2 3.19 1.18 20.84
C ILE A 2 2.97 -0.28 21.22
N ALA A 3 3.31 -0.66 22.45
CA ALA A 3 3.13 -2.03 22.93
C ALA A 3 1.66 -2.45 22.91
N ILE A 4 1.40 -3.75 22.72
CA ILE A 4 0.05 -4.31 22.77
C ILE A 4 -0.58 -4.01 24.12
N GLY A 5 -1.80 -3.47 24.11
CA GLY A 5 -2.54 -3.10 25.32
C GLY A 5 -2.02 -1.83 26.01
N ALA A 6 -1.08 -1.11 25.41
CA ALA A 6 -0.67 0.20 25.92
C ALA A 6 -1.83 1.19 25.83
N GLU A 7 -1.98 1.99 26.87
CA GLU A 7 -2.92 3.12 26.86
C GLU A 7 -2.45 4.16 25.83
N LEU A 8 -3.30 4.48 24.86
CA LEU A 8 -3.00 5.49 23.83
C LEU A 8 -3.31 6.86 24.38
N ARG A 9 -2.35 7.76 24.62
CA ARG A 9 -2.64 9.13 25.12
C ARG A 9 -2.33 10.20 24.07
N ALA A 10 -3.10 11.29 24.10
CA ALA A 10 -2.98 12.36 23.11
C ALA A 10 -1.59 13.02 23.15
N GLU A 11 -1.01 13.13 24.34
CA GLU A 11 0.32 13.68 24.60
C GLU A 11 1.48 12.78 24.15
N ASP A 12 1.24 11.50 23.84
CA ASP A 12 2.31 10.56 23.46
C ASP A 12 2.86 10.85 22.05
N ALA A 13 2.03 11.38 21.14
CA ALA A 13 2.44 11.73 19.79
C ALA A 13 1.52 12.78 19.13
N PRO A 14 2.05 13.65 18.24
CA PRO A 14 1.24 14.65 17.54
C PRO A 14 0.07 14.07 16.72
N TRP A 15 0.23 12.88 16.15
CA TRP A 15 -0.85 12.24 15.39
C TRP A 15 -1.95 11.66 16.29
N LEU A 16 -1.63 11.28 17.53
CA LEU A 16 -2.63 10.89 18.55
C LEU A 16 -3.41 12.12 19.04
N ALA A 17 -2.73 13.24 19.28
CA ALA A 17 -3.38 14.51 19.58
C ALA A 17 -4.36 14.94 18.48
N ALA A 18 -3.94 14.84 17.21
CA ALA A 18 -4.81 15.15 16.07
C ALA A 18 -6.05 14.24 16.01
N MET A 19 -5.93 12.95 16.37
CA MET A 19 -7.08 12.05 16.47
C MET A 19 -8.03 12.44 17.61
N ALA A 20 -7.50 12.84 18.77
CA ALA A 20 -8.30 13.31 19.91
C ALA A 20 -9.06 14.61 19.60
N GLU A 21 -8.52 15.46 18.73
CA GLU A 21 -9.15 16.71 18.30
C GLU A 21 -10.16 16.51 17.14
N THR A 22 -10.21 15.32 16.53
CA THR A 22 -11.04 15.07 15.35
C THR A 22 -12.43 14.56 15.76
N PRO A 23 -13.51 15.36 15.54
CA PRO A 23 -14.87 14.93 15.86
C PRO A 23 -15.37 13.87 14.87
N GLN A 24 -16.29 13.04 15.34
CA GLN A 24 -16.99 12.05 14.52
C GLN A 24 -18.50 12.32 14.49
N ASN A 25 -19.23 11.59 13.65
CA ASN A 25 -20.68 11.70 13.60
C ASN A 25 -21.30 11.05 14.85
N PRO A 26 -21.97 11.81 15.76
CA PRO A 26 -22.50 11.26 17.00
C PRO A 26 -23.56 10.17 16.84
N GLU A 27 -24.22 10.08 15.67
CA GLU A 27 -25.17 9.00 15.38
C GLU A 27 -24.49 7.62 15.35
N TYR A 28 -23.28 7.58 14.79
CA TYR A 28 -22.51 6.36 14.61
C TYR A 28 -21.34 6.25 15.60
N HIS A 29 -20.97 7.35 16.24
CA HIS A 29 -19.79 7.47 17.11
C HIS A 29 -20.13 8.35 18.34
N ALA A 30 -21.04 7.88 19.17
CA ALA A 30 -21.43 8.56 20.41
C ALA A 30 -20.33 8.55 21.48
N GLU A 31 -19.29 7.72 21.31
CA GLU A 31 -18.05 7.74 22.11
C GLU A 31 -17.21 9.01 21.90
N GLY A 32 -17.47 9.78 20.83
CA GLY A 32 -16.86 11.09 20.61
C GLY A 32 -15.80 11.10 19.51
N ASP A 33 -14.57 11.41 19.88
CA ASP A 33 -13.48 11.66 18.93
C ASP A 33 -12.85 10.37 18.37
N VAL A 34 -11.96 10.53 17.39
CA VAL A 34 -11.30 9.41 16.70
C VAL A 34 -10.38 8.62 17.63
N LEU A 35 -9.73 9.26 18.62
CA LEU A 35 -8.86 8.57 19.56
C LEU A 35 -9.67 7.72 20.55
N ALA A 36 -10.79 8.25 21.04
CA ALA A 36 -11.73 7.50 21.89
C ALA A 36 -12.24 6.24 21.19
N HIS A 37 -12.69 6.36 19.94
CA HIS A 37 -13.07 5.22 19.10
C HIS A 37 -11.90 4.23 18.93
N THR A 38 -10.72 4.72 18.57
CA THR A 38 -9.54 3.86 18.36
C THR A 38 -9.18 3.03 19.60
N ARG A 39 -9.29 3.61 20.81
CA ARG A 39 -9.09 2.86 22.07
C ARG A 39 -10.13 1.74 22.23
N MET A 40 -11.41 2.02 21.95
CA MET A 40 -12.47 1.01 22.01
C MET A 40 -12.27 -0.12 20.99
N VAL A 41 -11.79 0.20 19.77
CA VAL A 41 -11.43 -0.81 18.76
C VAL A 41 -10.27 -1.70 19.24
N CYS A 42 -9.26 -1.10 19.85
CA CYS A 42 -8.12 -1.81 20.43
C CYS A 42 -8.56 -2.78 21.55
N ASP A 43 -9.44 -2.34 22.45
CA ASP A 43 -9.99 -3.17 23.52
C ASP A 43 -10.86 -4.31 22.98
N ALA A 44 -11.71 -4.02 21.99
CA ALA A 44 -12.54 -5.01 21.31
C ALA A 44 -11.69 -6.08 20.58
N LEU A 45 -10.57 -5.67 19.98
CA LEU A 45 -9.64 -6.57 19.28
C LEU A 45 -8.96 -7.54 20.27
N ILE A 46 -8.41 -7.03 21.37
CA ILE A 46 -7.71 -7.85 22.37
C ILE A 46 -8.69 -8.79 23.09
N SER A 47 -9.92 -8.34 23.31
CA SER A 47 -10.96 -9.13 23.97
C SER A 47 -11.64 -10.15 23.04
N ALA A 48 -11.29 -10.15 21.75
CA ALA A 48 -11.93 -11.01 20.77
C ALA A 48 -11.58 -12.50 20.98
N PRO A 49 -12.54 -13.42 20.79
CA PRO A 49 -12.25 -14.85 20.82
C PRO A 49 -11.11 -15.25 19.87
N GLY A 50 -10.23 -16.13 20.36
CA GLY A 50 -9.06 -16.61 19.62
C GLY A 50 -7.91 -15.60 19.52
N TRP A 51 -7.96 -14.45 20.21
CA TRP A 51 -6.82 -13.53 20.28
C TRP A 51 -5.56 -14.21 20.82
N ASP A 52 -5.69 -14.97 21.91
CA ASP A 52 -4.56 -15.65 22.56
C ASP A 52 -3.99 -16.81 21.73
N GLU A 53 -4.72 -17.30 20.74
CA GLU A 53 -4.29 -18.37 19.82
C GLU A 53 -3.43 -17.84 18.66
N LEU A 54 -3.45 -16.51 18.42
CA LEU A 54 -2.67 -15.88 17.37
C LEU A 54 -1.18 -15.85 17.73
N ASP A 55 -0.33 -16.09 16.73
CA ASP A 55 1.10 -15.91 16.87
C ASP A 55 1.46 -14.45 17.19
N ALA A 56 2.64 -14.24 17.78
CA ALA A 56 3.07 -12.92 18.24
C ALA A 56 3.12 -11.88 17.10
N VAL A 57 3.54 -12.28 15.89
CA VAL A 57 3.65 -11.39 14.73
C VAL A 57 2.26 -10.96 14.27
N THR A 58 1.32 -11.90 14.14
CA THR A 58 -0.06 -11.58 13.75
C THR A 58 -0.75 -10.67 14.77
N ARG A 59 -0.52 -10.88 16.08
CA ARG A 59 -1.06 -9.99 17.13
C ARG A 59 -0.48 -8.58 17.03
N GLU A 60 0.82 -8.45 16.82
CA GLU A 60 1.47 -7.15 16.67
C GLU A 60 0.97 -6.40 15.44
N GLU A 61 0.84 -7.08 14.29
CA GLU A 61 0.32 -6.48 13.06
C GLU A 61 -1.14 -6.02 13.21
N LEU A 62 -2.01 -6.85 13.80
CA LEU A 62 -3.41 -6.48 14.04
C LEU A 62 -3.54 -5.32 15.04
N TRP A 63 -2.73 -5.34 16.10
CA TRP A 63 -2.69 -4.25 17.08
C TRP A 63 -2.30 -2.92 16.43
N LEU A 64 -1.18 -2.91 15.69
CA LEU A 64 -0.73 -1.71 14.99
C LEU A 64 -1.74 -1.25 13.94
N ALA A 65 -2.40 -2.18 13.24
CA ALA A 65 -3.46 -1.83 12.30
C ALA A 65 -4.68 -1.22 13.00
N ALA A 66 -5.09 -1.73 14.17
CA ALA A 66 -6.19 -1.16 14.97
C ALA A 66 -5.86 0.25 15.46
N VAL A 67 -4.65 0.47 15.99
CA VAL A 67 -4.18 1.79 16.41
C VAL A 67 -4.17 2.80 15.26
N LEU A 68 -3.92 2.34 14.03
CA LEU A 68 -3.73 3.21 12.86
C LEU A 68 -4.91 3.25 11.88
N HIS A 69 -5.96 2.45 12.07
CA HIS A 69 -7.02 2.26 11.05
C HIS A 69 -7.65 3.57 10.60
N ASP A 70 -7.83 4.50 11.54
CA ASP A 70 -8.45 5.80 11.36
C ASP A 70 -7.49 6.99 11.40
N VAL A 71 -6.17 6.76 11.36
CA VAL A 71 -5.15 7.83 11.41
C VAL A 71 -5.26 8.84 10.26
N GLY A 72 -6.01 8.50 9.20
CA GLY A 72 -6.32 9.39 8.08
C GLY A 72 -7.47 10.36 8.32
N LYS A 73 -8.32 10.15 9.34
CA LYS A 73 -9.49 11.00 9.61
C LYS A 73 -9.11 12.46 9.90
N PRO A 74 -8.08 12.79 10.70
CA PRO A 74 -7.71 14.19 10.94
C PRO A 74 -7.43 14.99 9.65
N ALA A 75 -6.87 14.34 8.63
CA ALA A 75 -6.53 14.99 7.36
C ALA A 75 -7.69 15.10 6.36
N THR A 76 -8.82 14.45 6.62
CA THR A 76 -9.91 14.28 5.64
C THR A 76 -11.30 14.61 6.20
N THR A 77 -11.40 14.79 7.51
CA THR A 77 -12.66 15.11 8.18
C THR A 77 -13.13 16.51 7.83
N ARG A 78 -14.40 16.63 7.47
CA ARG A 78 -15.06 17.88 7.10
C ARG A 78 -16.53 17.84 7.53
N PHE A 79 -17.08 19.01 7.85
CA PHE A 79 -18.49 19.15 8.18
C PHE A 79 -19.29 19.49 6.92
N GLU A 80 -20.15 18.58 6.50
CA GLU A 80 -20.96 18.69 5.28
C GLU A 80 -22.38 18.20 5.55
N ASP A 81 -23.39 18.91 5.05
CA ASP A 81 -24.82 18.56 5.20
C ASP A 81 -25.25 18.27 6.65
N GLY A 82 -24.71 19.04 7.60
CA GLY A 82 -25.02 18.91 9.03
C GLY A 82 -24.35 17.73 9.74
N ARG A 83 -23.41 17.03 9.08
CA ARG A 83 -22.72 15.87 9.64
C ARG A 83 -21.22 15.90 9.39
N TRP A 84 -20.47 15.28 10.31
CA TRP A 84 -19.04 15.01 10.12
C TRP A 84 -18.84 13.83 9.17
N THR A 85 -18.01 14.02 8.15
CA THR A 85 -17.64 12.96 7.20
C THR A 85 -16.14 13.00 6.92
N ALA A 86 -15.53 11.86 6.62
CA ALA A 86 -14.10 11.74 6.33
C ALA A 86 -13.85 10.95 5.04
N PRO A 87 -14.26 11.45 3.86
CA PRO A 87 -14.11 10.72 2.61
C PRO A 87 -12.63 10.47 2.27
N GLY A 88 -12.30 9.23 1.92
CA GLY A 88 -10.94 8.85 1.53
C GLY A 88 -9.95 8.67 2.69
N HIS A 89 -10.40 8.74 3.95
CA HIS A 89 -9.52 8.58 5.12
C HIS A 89 -8.79 7.24 5.13
N ALA A 90 -9.38 6.14 4.66
CA ALA A 90 -8.70 4.84 4.65
C ALA A 90 -7.45 4.86 3.75
N ARG A 91 -7.54 5.44 2.54
CA ARG A 91 -6.38 5.59 1.64
C ARG A 91 -5.34 6.56 2.22
N ARG A 92 -5.77 7.70 2.76
CA ARG A 92 -4.84 8.66 3.39
C ARG A 92 -4.18 8.08 4.64
N GLY A 93 -4.95 7.33 5.43
CA GLY A 93 -4.52 6.64 6.64
C GLY A 93 -3.44 5.61 6.32
N ALA A 94 -3.59 4.81 5.27
CA ALA A 94 -2.56 3.87 4.85
C ALA A 94 -1.22 4.57 4.50
N ILE A 95 -1.26 5.75 3.87
CA ILE A 95 -0.04 6.53 3.56
C ILE A 95 0.62 7.07 4.84
N ILE A 96 -0.19 7.61 5.77
CA ILE A 96 0.30 8.11 7.06
C ILE A 96 0.88 6.96 7.90
N ALA A 97 0.13 5.85 8.03
CA ALA A 97 0.55 4.64 8.72
C ALA A 97 1.88 4.13 8.17
N ARG A 98 2.04 4.08 6.85
CA ARG A 98 3.28 3.64 6.21
C ARG A 98 4.48 4.49 6.62
N ARG A 99 4.32 5.81 6.65
CA ARG A 99 5.37 6.72 7.11
C ARG A 99 5.71 6.48 8.59
N LEU A 100 4.70 6.43 9.46
CA LEU A 100 4.89 6.21 10.90
C LEU A 100 5.61 4.90 11.20
N LEU A 101 5.19 3.81 10.54
CA LEU A 101 5.79 2.48 10.69
C LEU A 101 7.20 2.41 10.11
N TRP A 102 7.46 3.11 9.00
CA TRP A 102 8.81 3.22 8.43
C TRP A 102 9.76 3.99 9.35
N GLU A 103 9.33 5.12 9.90
CA GLU A 103 10.09 5.89 10.89
C GLU A 103 10.30 5.08 12.19
N ALA A 104 9.37 4.20 12.53
CA ALA A 104 9.48 3.28 13.67
C ALA A 104 10.33 2.02 13.38
N GLY A 105 10.86 1.84 12.16
CA GLY A 105 11.73 0.72 11.81
C GLY A 105 11.02 -0.61 11.59
N VAL A 106 9.72 -0.60 11.30
CA VAL A 106 8.97 -1.83 10.99
C VAL A 106 9.44 -2.43 9.67
N GLU A 107 9.67 -3.75 9.69
CA GLU A 107 10.10 -4.52 8.51
C GLU A 107 9.15 -4.28 7.32
N PRO A 108 9.67 -4.06 6.10
CA PRO A 108 8.86 -3.67 4.96
C PRO A 108 7.64 -4.56 4.68
N ARG A 109 7.78 -5.90 4.69
CA ARG A 109 6.65 -6.80 4.41
C ARG A 109 5.58 -6.73 5.50
N ALA A 110 5.97 -6.70 6.77
CA ALA A 110 5.05 -6.50 7.91
C ALA A 110 4.34 -5.14 7.82
N ARG A 111 5.10 -4.07 7.53
CA ARG A 111 4.57 -2.73 7.33
C ARG A 111 3.51 -2.69 6.24
N GLU A 112 3.77 -3.30 5.08
CA GLU A 112 2.81 -3.28 3.98
C GLU A 112 1.54 -4.09 4.28
N ARG A 113 1.63 -5.20 5.05
CA ARG A 113 0.45 -5.91 5.57
C ARG A 113 -0.39 -5.02 6.48
N ILE A 114 0.24 -4.32 7.42
CA ILE A 114 -0.46 -3.37 8.31
C ILE A 114 -1.12 -2.24 7.49
N CYS A 115 -0.40 -1.67 6.52
CA CYS A 115 -0.94 -0.61 5.68
C CYS A 115 -2.09 -1.10 4.78
N ALA A 116 -2.07 -2.35 4.34
CA ALA A 116 -3.17 -2.97 3.62
C ALA A 116 -4.41 -3.12 4.50
N LEU A 117 -4.25 -3.57 5.75
CA LEU A 117 -5.33 -3.64 6.74
C LEU A 117 -5.97 -2.27 6.98
N VAL A 118 -5.17 -1.24 7.19
CA VAL A 118 -5.64 0.15 7.35
C VAL A 118 -6.38 0.64 6.10
N ARG A 119 -5.88 0.33 4.90
CA ARG A 119 -6.49 0.75 3.63
C ARG A 119 -7.87 0.14 3.39
N HIS A 120 -8.05 -1.11 3.80
CA HIS A 120 -9.25 -1.90 3.55
C HIS A 120 -10.18 -2.00 4.77
N HIS A 121 -9.89 -1.32 5.88
CA HIS A 121 -10.60 -1.49 7.15
C HIS A 121 -12.13 -1.36 7.06
N MET A 122 -12.64 -0.44 6.24
CA MET A 122 -14.11 -0.29 6.06
C MET A 122 -14.71 -1.22 5.00
N ALA A 123 -13.89 -1.86 4.17
CA ALA A 123 -14.38 -2.56 2.98
C ALA A 123 -15.41 -3.65 3.34
N PRO A 124 -15.19 -4.50 4.36
CA PRO A 124 -16.15 -5.55 4.71
C PRO A 124 -17.55 -5.04 5.10
N TYR A 125 -17.71 -3.80 5.59
CA TYR A 125 -19.03 -3.25 5.95
C TYR A 125 -20.03 -3.22 4.81
N HIS A 126 -19.55 -3.13 3.57
CA HIS A 126 -20.40 -2.92 2.40
C HIS A 126 -20.02 -3.80 1.20
N LEU A 127 -18.99 -4.65 1.32
CA LEU A 127 -18.40 -5.38 0.20
C LEU A 127 -19.43 -6.24 -0.54
N ILE A 128 -20.24 -7.01 0.17
CA ILE A 128 -21.18 -7.98 -0.42
C ILE A 128 -22.25 -7.31 -1.30
N ALA A 129 -22.64 -6.08 -0.97
CA ALA A 129 -23.64 -5.34 -1.74
C ALA A 129 -23.07 -4.69 -3.02
N GLN A 130 -21.75 -4.74 -3.23
CA GLN A 130 -21.11 -4.05 -4.35
C GLN A 130 -20.95 -4.93 -5.58
N ARG A 131 -21.01 -4.32 -6.77
CA ARG A 131 -20.85 -5.03 -8.05
C ARG A 131 -19.47 -5.66 -8.23
N ASP A 132 -18.46 -5.10 -7.59
CA ASP A 132 -17.07 -5.55 -7.63
C ASP A 132 -16.66 -6.37 -6.40
N ALA A 133 -17.62 -6.92 -5.65
CA ALA A 133 -17.41 -7.72 -4.44
C ALA A 133 -16.30 -8.77 -4.61
N VAL A 134 -16.36 -9.59 -5.68
CA VAL A 134 -15.34 -10.61 -6.00
C VAL A 134 -13.96 -9.97 -6.09
N ARG A 135 -13.82 -8.90 -6.87
CA ARG A 135 -12.53 -8.24 -7.12
C ARG A 135 -11.96 -7.65 -5.85
N ARG A 136 -12.79 -7.00 -5.03
CA ARG A 136 -12.35 -6.42 -3.76
C ARG A 136 -11.96 -7.50 -2.76
N CYS A 137 -12.73 -8.60 -2.66
CA CYS A 137 -12.42 -9.73 -1.79
C CYS A 137 -11.09 -10.38 -2.18
N VAL A 138 -10.91 -10.65 -3.48
CA VAL A 138 -9.65 -11.19 -4.02
C VAL A 138 -8.48 -10.24 -3.77
N GLN A 139 -8.66 -8.94 -3.95
CA GLN A 139 -7.63 -7.95 -3.64
C GLN A 139 -7.23 -7.97 -2.15
N ILE A 140 -8.22 -7.99 -1.24
CA ILE A 140 -7.96 -8.07 0.21
C ILE A 140 -7.20 -9.36 0.55
N SER A 141 -7.55 -10.49 -0.07
CA SER A 141 -6.87 -11.77 0.15
C SER A 141 -5.37 -11.71 -0.21
N LEU A 142 -5.01 -10.95 -1.25
CA LEU A 142 -3.63 -10.78 -1.71
C LEU A 142 -2.82 -9.78 -0.87
N GLU A 143 -3.48 -8.73 -0.37
CA GLU A 143 -2.79 -7.59 0.25
C GLU A 143 -2.77 -7.67 1.79
N ALA A 144 -3.88 -8.02 2.42
CA ALA A 144 -4.05 -7.99 3.88
C ALA A 144 -4.28 -9.38 4.49
N GLY A 145 -4.83 -10.31 3.71
CA GLY A 145 -5.36 -11.59 4.19
C GLY A 145 -6.74 -11.43 4.81
N VAL A 146 -7.68 -12.30 4.40
CA VAL A 146 -9.10 -12.14 4.75
C VAL A 146 -9.34 -12.30 6.25
N VAL A 147 -8.76 -13.32 6.91
CA VAL A 147 -8.95 -13.52 8.36
C VAL A 147 -8.47 -12.32 9.17
N ARG A 148 -7.32 -11.73 8.81
CA ARG A 148 -6.80 -10.53 9.49
C ARG A 148 -7.72 -9.34 9.27
N GLN A 149 -8.19 -9.14 8.04
CA GLN A 149 -9.12 -8.06 7.71
C GLN A 149 -10.45 -8.21 8.43
N HIS A 150 -11.01 -9.42 8.49
CA HIS A 150 -12.22 -9.75 9.23
C HIS A 150 -12.07 -9.40 10.71
N ARG A 151 -10.99 -9.84 11.37
CA ARG A 151 -10.74 -9.53 12.79
C ARG A 151 -10.65 -8.03 13.06
N LEU A 152 -9.90 -7.29 12.25
CA LEU A 152 -9.77 -5.85 12.40
C LEU A 152 -11.11 -5.14 12.21
N THR A 153 -11.82 -5.41 11.10
CA THR A 153 -13.08 -4.72 10.81
C THR A 153 -14.18 -5.11 11.80
N ARG A 154 -14.18 -6.35 12.31
CA ARG A 154 -15.12 -6.78 13.34
C ARG A 154 -14.84 -6.07 14.68
N ALA A 155 -13.57 -5.88 15.03
CA ALA A 155 -13.19 -5.07 16.20
C ALA A 155 -13.59 -3.60 16.03
N ASP A 156 -13.44 -3.03 14.83
CA ASP A 156 -13.89 -1.67 14.51
C ASP A 156 -15.42 -1.51 14.62
N ALA A 157 -16.18 -2.54 14.25
CA ALA A 157 -17.63 -2.56 14.42
C ALA A 157 -18.05 -2.59 15.89
N LEU A 158 -17.40 -3.45 16.68
CA LEU A 158 -17.72 -3.69 18.09
C LEU A 158 -17.18 -2.62 19.03
N GLY A 159 -16.07 -1.97 18.66
CA GLY A 159 -15.42 -0.90 19.40
C GLY A 159 -16.08 0.47 19.20
N ARG A 160 -17.41 0.53 19.22
CA ARG A 160 -18.20 1.72 18.85
C ARG A 160 -19.46 1.84 19.70
N ILE A 161 -19.91 3.08 19.95
CA ILE A 161 -21.23 3.37 20.52
C ILE A 161 -22.08 4.07 19.46
N GLY A 162 -23.02 3.37 18.84
CA GLY A 162 -23.85 3.96 17.78
C GLY A 162 -24.91 3.01 17.26
N SER A 163 -25.73 3.51 16.34
CA SER A 163 -26.75 2.70 15.68
C SER A 163 -26.13 1.72 14.66
N GLY A 164 -26.79 0.59 14.43
CA GLY A 164 -26.46 -0.32 13.32
C GLY A 164 -25.25 -1.25 13.51
N VAL A 165 -24.70 -1.36 14.73
CA VAL A 165 -23.55 -2.24 15.03
C VAL A 165 -23.81 -3.69 14.60
N ASP A 166 -24.99 -4.25 14.92
CA ASP A 166 -25.33 -5.63 14.55
C ASP A 166 -25.30 -5.86 13.02
N ALA A 167 -25.76 -4.88 12.24
CA ALA A 167 -25.74 -4.95 10.79
C ALA A 167 -24.30 -4.86 10.23
N LEU A 168 -23.44 -4.04 10.85
CA LEU A 168 -22.03 -3.98 10.50
C LEU A 168 -21.34 -5.33 10.77
N VAL A 169 -21.52 -5.89 11.97
CA VAL A 169 -20.95 -7.20 12.34
C VAL A 169 -21.43 -8.28 11.39
N LEU A 170 -22.73 -8.33 11.08
CA LEU A 170 -23.28 -9.29 10.12
C LEU A 170 -22.60 -9.17 8.75
N ASN A 171 -22.43 -7.96 8.21
CA ASN A 171 -21.77 -7.77 6.91
C ASN A 171 -20.30 -8.19 6.93
N VAL A 172 -19.61 -7.96 8.04
CA VAL A 172 -18.22 -8.40 8.23
C VAL A 172 -18.13 -9.93 8.25
N ASP A 173 -19.04 -10.61 8.95
CA ASP A 173 -19.08 -12.07 8.99
C ASP A 173 -19.46 -12.65 7.61
N LEU A 174 -20.42 -12.04 6.90
CA LEU A 174 -20.76 -12.41 5.52
C LEU A 174 -19.58 -12.25 4.55
N PHE A 175 -18.71 -11.25 4.76
CA PHE A 175 -17.48 -11.11 3.98
C PHE A 175 -16.53 -12.30 4.17
N ALA A 176 -16.41 -12.85 5.39
CA ALA A 176 -15.58 -14.02 5.63
C ALA A 176 -16.16 -15.28 4.97
N GLU A 177 -17.48 -15.47 5.04
CA GLU A 177 -18.16 -16.58 4.35
C GLU A 177 -18.00 -16.46 2.83
N TYR A 178 -18.14 -15.26 2.28
CA TYR A 178 -17.94 -15.00 0.86
C TYR A 178 -16.52 -15.31 0.39
N ALA A 179 -15.51 -14.98 1.19
CA ALA A 179 -14.14 -15.36 0.91
C ALA A 179 -13.91 -16.87 1.00
N ALA A 180 -14.61 -17.56 1.90
CA ALA A 180 -14.56 -19.01 2.00
C ALA A 180 -15.11 -19.67 0.73
N GLU A 181 -16.24 -19.18 0.20
CA GLU A 181 -16.81 -19.62 -1.07
C GLU A 181 -15.85 -19.40 -2.25
N LEU A 182 -15.10 -18.30 -2.25
CA LEU A 182 -14.06 -18.01 -3.24
C LEU A 182 -12.76 -18.81 -3.04
N GLY A 183 -12.65 -19.58 -1.95
CA GLY A 183 -11.44 -20.34 -1.62
C GLY A 183 -10.26 -19.48 -1.16
N CYS A 184 -10.51 -18.28 -0.65
CA CYS A 184 -9.48 -17.31 -0.25
C CYS A 184 -9.61 -16.78 1.20
N LEU A 185 -10.30 -17.53 2.07
CA LEU A 185 -10.42 -17.18 3.49
C LEU A 185 -9.07 -17.23 4.21
N TYR A 186 -8.39 -18.38 4.16
CA TYR A 186 -7.14 -18.61 4.90
C TYR A 186 -5.88 -18.29 4.10
N GLU A 187 -5.97 -18.40 2.77
CA GLU A 187 -4.87 -18.18 1.83
C GLU A 187 -5.26 -17.13 0.80
N PRO A 188 -4.29 -16.44 0.16
CA PRO A 188 -4.58 -15.57 -0.97
C PRO A 188 -5.29 -16.32 -2.09
N TYR A 189 -6.14 -15.63 -2.86
CA TYR A 189 -6.88 -16.26 -3.96
C TYR A 189 -5.95 -17.01 -4.94
N PRO A 190 -6.24 -18.28 -5.25
CA PRO A 190 -5.33 -19.15 -6.00
C PRO A 190 -5.45 -18.93 -7.51
N PHE A 191 -4.91 -17.82 -8.02
CA PHE A 191 -4.82 -17.60 -9.46
C PHE A 191 -4.02 -18.71 -10.15
N ALA A 192 -4.43 -19.09 -11.37
CA ALA A 192 -3.74 -20.12 -12.16
C ALA A 192 -2.27 -19.78 -12.48
N SER A 193 -1.93 -18.48 -12.54
CA SER A 193 -0.58 -17.97 -12.73
C SER A 193 -0.48 -16.50 -12.32
N ASP A 194 0.76 -16.01 -12.18
CA ASP A 194 1.07 -14.58 -12.02
C ASP A 194 0.48 -13.73 -13.16
N HIS A 195 0.51 -14.26 -14.39
CA HIS A 195 -0.07 -13.62 -15.55
C HIS A 195 -1.60 -13.55 -15.45
N ALA A 196 -2.27 -14.63 -15.02
CA ALA A 196 -3.71 -14.62 -14.79
C ALA A 196 -4.10 -13.54 -13.76
N ARG A 197 -3.40 -13.47 -12.63
CA ARG A 197 -3.58 -12.42 -11.62
C ARG A 197 -3.41 -11.02 -12.21
N PHE A 198 -2.31 -10.76 -12.90
CA PHE A 198 -2.05 -9.45 -13.49
C PHE A 198 -3.13 -9.04 -14.50
N THR A 199 -3.57 -9.96 -15.36
CA THR A 199 -4.61 -9.66 -16.35
C THR A 199 -5.97 -9.41 -15.70
N TYR A 200 -6.28 -10.11 -14.61
CA TYR A 200 -7.51 -9.91 -13.86
C TYR A 200 -7.59 -8.49 -13.30
N PHE A 201 -6.50 -7.97 -12.72
CA PHE A 201 -6.52 -6.62 -12.18
C PHE A 201 -6.45 -5.51 -13.24
N THR A 202 -5.80 -5.77 -14.37
CA THR A 202 -5.64 -4.78 -15.45
C THR A 202 -6.80 -4.75 -16.46
N ARG A 203 -7.59 -5.82 -16.58
CA ARG A 203 -8.78 -5.90 -17.46
C ARG A 203 -10.05 -6.04 -16.64
N THR A 204 -11.09 -5.29 -16.95
CA THR A 204 -12.27 -5.09 -16.09
C THR A 204 -13.36 -6.16 -16.21
N ASP A 205 -13.21 -7.13 -17.11
CA ASP A 205 -14.26 -8.06 -17.57
C ASP A 205 -13.90 -9.54 -17.43
N ARG A 206 -12.91 -9.87 -16.59
CA ARG A 206 -12.42 -11.25 -16.43
C ARG A 206 -12.94 -11.92 -15.17
N ASP A 207 -13.30 -13.18 -15.30
CA ASP A 207 -13.49 -14.10 -14.18
C ASP A 207 -12.12 -14.38 -13.51
N PRO A 208 -11.99 -14.31 -12.18
CA PRO A 208 -10.72 -14.57 -11.51
C PRO A 208 -10.20 -16.02 -11.69
N ALA A 209 -11.07 -16.98 -11.99
CA ALA A 209 -10.71 -18.37 -12.27
C ALA A 209 -10.22 -18.59 -13.71
N TYR A 210 -10.30 -17.58 -14.58
CA TYR A 210 -9.82 -17.68 -15.96
C TYR A 210 -8.30 -17.86 -16.01
N ALA A 211 -7.87 -19.03 -16.46
CA ALA A 211 -6.47 -19.33 -16.72
C ALA A 211 -5.99 -18.61 -18.00
N ALA A 212 -5.56 -17.35 -17.85
CA ALA A 212 -5.02 -16.58 -18.96
C ALA A 212 -3.75 -17.22 -19.50
N TYR A 213 -3.71 -17.45 -20.82
CA TYR A 213 -2.50 -17.85 -21.52
C TYR A 213 -1.44 -16.75 -21.40
N ASP A 214 -0.23 -17.12 -20.98
CA ASP A 214 0.87 -16.17 -20.87
C ASP A 214 1.42 -15.84 -22.28
N ASP A 215 1.00 -14.68 -22.79
CA ASP A 215 1.41 -14.16 -24.08
C ASP A 215 2.55 -13.13 -23.99
N THR A 216 3.27 -13.10 -22.85
CA THR A 216 4.31 -12.11 -22.62
C THR A 216 5.49 -12.23 -23.60
N ARG A 217 5.99 -11.09 -24.08
CA ARG A 217 7.02 -10.99 -25.15
C ARG A 217 8.33 -10.35 -24.71
N SER A 218 8.31 -9.64 -23.59
CA SER A 218 9.47 -8.97 -23.01
C SER A 218 9.39 -8.99 -21.48
N ARG A 219 10.52 -8.73 -20.81
CA ARG A 219 10.58 -8.64 -19.34
C ARG A 219 11.03 -7.24 -18.95
N VAL A 220 10.18 -6.55 -18.21
CA VAL A 220 10.45 -5.18 -17.76
C VAL A 220 10.51 -5.15 -16.25
N VAL A 221 11.58 -4.58 -15.72
CA VAL A 221 11.72 -4.30 -14.29
C VAL A 221 11.38 -2.84 -14.04
N VAL A 222 10.42 -2.57 -13.16
CA VAL A 222 10.02 -1.22 -12.75
C VAL A 222 10.47 -1.00 -11.32
N LEU A 223 11.43 -0.10 -11.11
CA LEU A 223 11.90 0.23 -9.76
C LEU A 223 10.94 1.20 -9.09
N SER A 224 10.67 0.98 -7.81
CA SER A 224 9.85 1.84 -6.97
C SER A 224 10.57 2.10 -5.65
N GLY A 225 10.96 3.34 -5.39
CA GLY A 225 11.70 3.67 -4.18
C GLY A 225 12.05 5.15 -4.10
N LEU A 226 12.15 5.66 -2.88
CA LEU A 226 12.49 7.05 -2.61
C LEU A 226 13.90 7.40 -3.15
N PRO A 227 14.19 8.69 -3.39
CA PRO A 227 15.57 9.13 -3.59
C PRO A 227 16.45 8.69 -2.42
N GLY A 228 17.62 8.10 -2.70
CA GLY A 228 18.51 7.58 -1.66
C GLY A 228 18.17 6.16 -1.15
N ALA A 229 17.08 5.55 -1.61
CA ALA A 229 16.72 4.18 -1.20
C ALA A 229 17.69 3.10 -1.73
N GLY A 230 18.54 3.41 -2.71
CA GLY A 230 19.50 2.44 -3.27
C GLY A 230 19.08 1.81 -4.61
N LYS A 231 18.18 2.43 -5.38
CA LYS A 231 17.79 1.94 -6.72
C LYS A 231 18.98 1.71 -7.65
N ASP A 232 19.91 2.65 -7.69
CA ASP A 232 21.10 2.55 -8.56
C ASP A 232 22.05 1.44 -8.08
N LEU A 233 22.10 1.20 -6.75
CA LEU A 233 22.84 0.08 -6.17
C LEU A 233 22.21 -1.25 -6.58
N TRP A 234 20.88 -1.37 -6.50
CA TRP A 234 20.17 -2.55 -6.98
C TRP A 234 20.46 -2.82 -8.47
N ILE A 235 20.46 -1.79 -9.32
CA ILE A 235 20.81 -1.91 -10.75
C ILE A 235 22.25 -2.39 -10.93
N ALA A 236 23.20 -1.90 -10.13
CA ALA A 236 24.59 -2.35 -10.23
C ALA A 236 24.76 -3.85 -9.90
N HIS A 237 24.00 -4.35 -8.92
CA HIS A 237 24.07 -5.75 -8.49
C HIS A 237 23.26 -6.72 -9.35
N HIS A 238 22.09 -6.29 -9.82
CA HIS A 238 21.10 -7.16 -10.45
C HIS A 238 20.80 -6.77 -11.89
N GLY A 239 21.32 -5.66 -12.38
CA GLY A 239 20.95 -5.11 -13.70
C GLY A 239 21.37 -6.00 -14.86
N ASP A 240 22.40 -6.83 -14.69
CA ASP A 240 22.90 -7.79 -15.68
C ASP A 240 23.18 -7.17 -17.07
N GLY A 241 23.62 -5.91 -17.09
CA GLY A 241 23.92 -5.16 -18.33
C GLY A 241 22.69 -4.76 -19.15
N ARG A 242 21.47 -4.97 -18.64
CA ARG A 242 20.22 -4.58 -19.32
C ARG A 242 20.17 -3.07 -19.56
N PRO A 243 19.58 -2.62 -20.68
CA PRO A 243 19.29 -1.20 -20.89
C PRO A 243 18.49 -0.61 -19.72
N VAL A 244 18.87 0.60 -19.29
CA VAL A 244 18.21 1.33 -18.21
C VAL A 244 17.62 2.61 -18.77
N ILE A 245 16.33 2.81 -18.55
CA ILE A 245 15.65 4.10 -18.78
C ILE A 245 15.53 4.78 -17.43
N SER A 246 16.37 5.79 -17.19
CA SER A 246 16.39 6.56 -15.94
C SER A 246 15.83 7.97 -16.18
N LEU A 247 14.68 8.29 -15.56
CA LEU A 247 14.11 9.63 -15.62
C LEU A 247 15.03 10.68 -15.00
N ASP A 248 15.82 10.29 -13.99
CA ASP A 248 16.78 11.18 -13.36
C ASP A 248 17.99 11.43 -14.27
N ASP A 249 18.44 10.45 -15.05
CA ASP A 249 19.57 10.61 -15.98
C ASP A 249 19.16 11.47 -17.17
N LEU A 250 17.99 11.18 -17.78
CA LEU A 250 17.41 12.00 -18.84
C LEU A 250 17.22 13.46 -18.39
N ARG A 251 16.88 13.68 -17.11
CA ARG A 251 16.73 15.05 -16.56
C ARG A 251 18.07 15.78 -16.51
N ARG A 252 19.14 15.06 -16.14
CA ARG A 252 20.50 15.61 -16.06
C ARG A 252 21.08 15.90 -17.44
N GLU A 253 20.98 14.95 -18.37
CA GLU A 253 21.48 15.10 -19.74
C GLU A 253 20.89 16.31 -20.45
N ARG A 254 19.62 16.60 -20.19
CA ARG A 254 18.90 17.72 -20.83
C ARG A 254 18.92 19.02 -20.02
N GLY A 255 19.57 19.04 -18.86
CA GLY A 255 19.66 20.23 -18.00
C GLY A 255 18.29 20.76 -17.52
N VAL A 256 17.28 19.89 -17.41
CA VAL A 256 15.91 20.29 -17.06
C VAL A 256 15.83 20.66 -15.58
N LYS A 257 15.48 21.92 -15.29
CA LYS A 257 15.29 22.40 -13.92
C LYS A 257 14.01 21.81 -13.30
N ARG A 258 14.08 21.45 -12.02
CA ARG A 258 12.90 20.99 -11.26
C ARG A 258 11.87 22.12 -11.18
N GLY A 259 10.62 21.84 -11.55
CA GLY A 259 9.52 22.81 -11.52
C GLY A 259 9.06 23.33 -12.90
N ASP A 260 9.76 22.98 -13.98
CA ASP A 260 9.28 23.21 -15.35
C ASP A 260 8.40 22.05 -15.81
N THR A 261 7.08 22.22 -15.66
CA THR A 261 6.08 21.17 -15.98
C THR A 261 6.10 20.75 -17.45
N THR A 262 6.40 21.67 -18.37
CA THR A 262 6.43 21.37 -19.81
C THR A 262 7.66 20.55 -20.16
N ALA A 263 8.83 20.95 -19.66
CA ALA A 263 10.06 20.19 -19.86
C ALA A 263 10.02 18.81 -19.19
N GLU A 264 9.41 18.70 -18.01
CA GLU A 264 9.18 17.42 -17.34
C GLU A 264 8.21 16.51 -18.12
N GLY A 265 7.17 17.09 -18.72
CA GLY A 265 6.26 16.37 -19.61
C GLY A 265 6.96 15.81 -20.84
N HIS A 266 7.78 16.60 -21.53
CA HIS A 266 8.56 16.13 -22.68
C HIS A 266 9.53 15.02 -22.29
N LEU A 267 10.25 15.17 -21.18
CA LEU A 267 11.17 14.15 -20.68
C LEU A 267 10.48 12.80 -20.42
N ILE A 268 9.27 12.81 -19.85
CA ILE A 268 8.50 11.59 -19.65
C ILE A 268 8.10 10.98 -20.99
N GLN A 269 7.73 11.79 -21.99
CA GLN A 269 7.42 11.28 -23.33
C GLN A 269 8.65 10.63 -24.00
N ASP A 270 9.82 11.26 -23.89
CA ASP A 270 11.07 10.70 -24.43
C ASP A 270 11.40 9.34 -23.79
N ALA A 271 11.27 9.24 -22.46
CA ALA A 271 11.45 7.98 -21.74
C ALA A 271 10.46 6.89 -22.24
N ARG A 272 9.20 7.28 -22.50
CA ARG A 272 8.18 6.36 -23.05
C ARG A 272 8.48 5.95 -24.49
N GLU A 273 9.01 6.85 -25.33
CA GLU A 273 9.43 6.50 -26.69
C GLU A 273 10.60 5.51 -26.68
N GLN A 274 11.60 5.73 -25.81
CA GLN A 274 12.70 4.79 -25.65
C GLN A 274 12.19 3.42 -25.16
N ALA A 275 11.26 3.39 -24.21
CA ALA A 275 10.62 2.14 -23.78
C ALA A 275 9.89 1.44 -24.93
N ARG A 276 9.15 2.18 -25.79
CA ARG A 276 8.48 1.60 -26.96
C ARG A 276 9.45 0.93 -27.93
N VAL A 277 10.66 1.47 -28.10
CA VAL A 277 11.69 0.84 -28.95
C VAL A 277 12.05 -0.54 -28.39
N TYR A 278 12.38 -0.64 -27.10
CA TYR A 278 12.70 -1.92 -26.46
C TYR A 278 11.51 -2.90 -26.47
N LEU A 279 10.32 -2.41 -26.12
CA LEU A 279 9.08 -3.21 -26.08
C LEU A 279 8.73 -3.81 -27.45
N ARG A 280 8.88 -3.04 -28.55
CA ARG A 280 8.67 -3.54 -29.92
C ARG A 280 9.70 -4.60 -30.32
N ALA A 281 10.93 -4.47 -29.84
CA ALA A 281 12.00 -5.42 -30.11
C ALA A 281 11.92 -6.69 -29.22
N GLY A 282 11.09 -6.69 -28.17
CA GLY A 282 11.10 -7.75 -27.15
C GLY A 282 12.28 -7.66 -26.18
N GLU A 283 13.05 -6.56 -26.23
CA GLU A 283 14.28 -6.39 -25.44
C GLU A 283 13.95 -6.15 -23.96
N PRO A 284 14.53 -6.91 -23.02
CA PRO A 284 14.33 -6.67 -21.59
C PRO A 284 15.04 -5.39 -21.14
N PHE A 285 14.39 -4.58 -20.31
CA PHE A 285 14.98 -3.33 -19.81
C PHE A 285 14.51 -3.00 -18.39
N ILE A 286 15.17 -2.01 -17.78
CA ILE A 286 14.87 -1.51 -16.44
C ILE A 286 14.34 -0.07 -16.54
N TRP A 287 13.17 0.16 -15.95
CA TRP A 287 12.61 1.50 -15.76
C TRP A 287 12.97 2.02 -14.37
N ASN A 288 13.96 2.92 -14.32
CA ASN A 288 14.43 3.55 -13.08
C ASN A 288 13.75 4.90 -12.85
N ALA A 289 12.80 4.91 -11.91
CA ALA A 289 12.09 6.10 -11.46
C ALA A 289 11.72 5.96 -9.98
N THR A 290 11.18 7.01 -9.38
CA THR A 290 10.73 6.93 -7.98
C THR A 290 9.45 6.09 -7.83
N ASN A 291 8.49 6.23 -8.76
CA ASN A 291 7.30 5.37 -8.86
C ASN A 291 6.51 5.20 -7.54
N LEU A 292 6.39 6.29 -6.79
CA LEU A 292 5.93 6.27 -5.38
C LEU A 292 4.42 6.18 -5.19
N SER A 293 3.61 6.39 -6.23
CA SER A 293 2.15 6.29 -6.16
C SER A 293 1.63 5.26 -7.15
N ALA A 294 0.46 4.69 -6.84
CA ALA A 294 -0.21 3.74 -7.74
C ALA A 294 -0.52 4.38 -9.10
N GLN A 295 -0.82 5.69 -9.13
CA GLN A 295 -1.05 6.44 -10.36
C GLN A 295 0.20 6.51 -11.24
N LEU A 296 1.37 6.82 -10.66
CA LEU A 296 2.62 6.92 -11.41
C LEU A 296 3.05 5.55 -11.95
N ARG A 297 2.94 4.51 -11.13
CA ARG A 297 3.22 3.13 -11.57
C ARG A 297 2.25 2.69 -12.66
N GLY A 298 0.96 2.97 -12.50
CA GLY A 298 -0.08 2.60 -13.45
C GLY A 298 0.19 3.09 -14.88
N GLN A 299 0.79 4.27 -15.04
CA GLN A 299 1.16 4.78 -16.37
C GLN A 299 2.25 3.94 -17.05
N THR A 300 3.28 3.56 -16.29
CA THR A 300 4.37 2.71 -16.77
C THR A 300 3.89 1.27 -17.00
N ILE A 301 3.10 0.74 -16.08
CA ILE A 301 2.53 -0.62 -16.16
C ILE A 301 1.61 -0.72 -17.38
N ALA A 302 0.74 0.26 -17.62
CA ALA A 302 -0.14 0.27 -18.79
C ALA A 302 0.66 0.26 -20.09
N LEU A 303 1.71 1.09 -20.21
CA LEU A 303 2.60 1.08 -21.37
C LEU A 303 3.24 -0.30 -21.58
N CYS A 304 3.69 -0.96 -20.52
CA CYS A 304 4.29 -2.29 -20.60
C CYS A 304 3.25 -3.35 -21.00
N ALA A 305 2.04 -3.28 -20.41
CA ALA A 305 0.94 -4.20 -20.67
C ALA A 305 0.43 -4.12 -22.11
N ASP A 306 0.36 -2.93 -22.71
CA ASP A 306 -0.04 -2.71 -24.11
C ASP A 306 0.86 -3.45 -25.11
N TYR A 307 2.11 -3.74 -24.72
CA TYR A 307 3.09 -4.48 -25.52
C TYR A 307 3.30 -5.92 -25.02
N HIS A 308 2.41 -6.42 -24.16
CA HIS A 308 2.51 -7.76 -23.57
C HIS A 308 3.85 -7.98 -22.83
N ALA A 309 4.32 -7.00 -22.07
CA ALA A 309 5.48 -7.20 -21.22
C ALA A 309 5.10 -7.90 -19.90
N HIS A 310 5.97 -8.79 -19.45
CA HIS A 310 5.99 -9.27 -18.07
C HIS A 310 6.60 -8.18 -17.18
N VAL A 311 5.83 -7.67 -16.23
CA VAL A 311 6.22 -6.58 -15.33
C VAL A 311 6.63 -7.13 -13.98
N THR A 312 7.90 -6.91 -13.62
CA THR A 312 8.39 -7.08 -12.25
C THR A 312 8.51 -5.72 -11.60
N ILE A 313 7.85 -5.49 -10.46
CA ILE A 313 8.10 -4.30 -9.64
C ILE A 313 9.08 -4.66 -8.54
N VAL A 314 10.16 -3.88 -8.40
CA VAL A 314 11.08 -3.98 -7.28
C VAL A 314 10.88 -2.78 -6.36
N ALA A 315 10.27 -3.02 -5.20
CA ALA A 315 10.16 -2.06 -4.12
C ALA A 315 11.51 -1.96 -3.40
N VAL A 316 12.24 -0.88 -3.68
CA VAL A 316 13.55 -0.60 -3.10
C VAL A 316 13.37 0.24 -1.85
N GLU A 317 13.72 -0.35 -0.72
CA GLU A 317 13.50 0.13 0.63
C GLU A 317 14.83 0.42 1.33
N ALA A 318 14.82 1.38 2.23
CA ALA A 318 15.95 1.70 3.12
C ALA A 318 15.38 2.21 4.45
N ALA A 319 16.09 1.99 5.56
CA ALA A 319 15.71 2.58 6.84
C ALA A 319 15.73 4.12 6.77
N ALA A 320 14.94 4.80 7.61
CA ALA A 320 14.83 6.26 7.58
C ALA A 320 16.19 6.96 7.76
N ASP A 321 16.99 6.50 8.72
CA ASP A 321 18.32 7.03 8.99
C ASP A 321 19.29 6.79 7.83
N ASP A 322 19.22 5.60 7.23
CA ASP A 322 20.06 5.24 6.08
C ASP A 322 19.69 6.07 4.84
N LEU A 323 18.40 6.24 4.57
CA LEU A 323 17.92 7.06 3.47
C LEU A 323 18.33 8.52 3.64
N SER A 324 18.21 9.05 4.86
CA SER A 324 18.62 10.42 5.19
C SER A 324 20.14 10.61 5.01
N ARG A 325 20.95 9.69 5.55
CA ARG A 325 22.40 9.68 5.40
C ARG A 325 22.81 9.60 3.93
N ARG A 326 22.30 8.59 3.20
CA ARG A 326 22.56 8.41 1.77
C ARG A 326 22.18 9.65 0.97
N ASN A 327 21.01 10.24 1.22
CA ASN A 327 20.60 11.42 0.47
C ASN A 327 21.52 12.63 0.71
N ARG A 328 22.06 12.79 1.93
CA ARG A 328 23.03 13.83 2.27
C ARG A 328 24.37 13.65 1.56
N ASP A 329 24.82 12.40 1.44
CA ASP A 329 26.15 12.05 0.92
C ASP A 329 26.18 11.92 -0.61
N ARG A 330 25.03 12.03 -1.29
CA ARG A 330 24.94 12.03 -2.76
C ARG A 330 25.58 13.27 -3.36
N GLU A 331 26.17 13.12 -4.55
CA GLU A 331 26.70 14.24 -5.35
C GLU A 331 25.65 15.34 -5.57
N HIS A 332 24.38 14.95 -5.73
CA HIS A 332 23.25 15.85 -5.88
C HIS A 332 22.12 15.49 -4.89
N PRO A 333 22.17 16.01 -3.65
CA PRO A 333 21.14 15.76 -2.66
C PRO A 333 19.76 16.28 -3.10
N VAL A 334 18.72 15.51 -2.83
CA VAL A 334 17.34 16.02 -2.97
C VAL A 334 16.99 16.81 -1.70
N PRO A 335 16.48 18.04 -1.79
CA PRO A 335 16.09 18.81 -0.61
C PRO A 335 15.08 18.05 0.24
N TRP A 336 15.29 17.98 1.56
CA TRP A 336 14.44 17.21 2.47
C TRP A 336 12.94 17.59 2.40
N PRO A 337 12.54 18.87 2.26
CA PRO A 337 11.13 19.23 2.05
C PRO A 337 10.51 18.64 0.77
N SER A 338 11.34 18.22 -0.20
CA SER A 338 10.85 17.50 -1.38
C SER A 338 10.65 16.01 -1.10
N ILE A 339 11.49 15.41 -0.24
CA ILE A 339 11.31 14.03 0.24
C ILE A 339 10.07 13.94 1.13
N GLU A 340 9.83 14.93 2.00
CA GLU A 340 8.60 14.98 2.83
C GLU A 340 7.33 14.99 1.96
N ARG A 341 7.30 15.82 0.90
CA ARG A 341 6.20 15.84 -0.09
C ARG A 341 6.08 14.55 -0.90
N MET A 342 7.13 13.74 -0.97
CA MET A 342 7.10 12.41 -1.59
C MET A 342 6.53 11.38 -0.61
N LEU A 343 6.93 11.43 0.67
CA LEU A 343 6.40 10.60 1.75
C LEU A 343 4.87 10.76 1.88
N ASP A 344 4.36 11.98 1.68
CA ASP A 344 2.91 12.26 1.68
C ASP A 344 2.10 11.55 0.57
N ARG A 345 2.78 10.95 -0.41
CA ARG A 345 2.16 10.22 -1.54
C ARG A 345 2.78 8.85 -1.73
N TRP A 346 3.45 8.32 -0.70
CA TRP A 346 4.25 7.11 -0.78
C TRP A 346 3.39 5.86 -0.54
N GLU A 347 2.80 5.36 -1.62
CA GLU A 347 2.05 4.10 -1.67
C GLU A 347 2.97 2.95 -2.08
N ALA A 348 2.99 1.87 -1.31
CA ALA A 348 3.70 0.66 -1.74
C ALA A 348 3.04 0.03 -2.98
N PRO A 349 3.83 -0.61 -3.87
CA PRO A 349 3.31 -1.47 -4.91
C PRO A 349 2.62 -2.71 -4.33
N THR A 350 1.57 -3.20 -4.99
CA THR A 350 0.85 -4.42 -4.58
C THR A 350 0.96 -5.53 -5.62
N PRO A 351 0.71 -6.81 -5.24
CA PRO A 351 0.67 -7.92 -6.20
C PRO A 351 -0.38 -7.76 -7.31
N ALA A 352 -1.38 -6.88 -7.14
CA ALA A 352 -2.36 -6.56 -8.16
C ALA A 352 -1.78 -5.71 -9.31
N GLU A 353 -0.66 -5.01 -9.07
CA GLU A 353 -0.06 -4.08 -10.02
C GLU A 353 0.93 -4.74 -11.00
N CYS A 354 1.34 -6.00 -10.75
CA CYS A 354 2.43 -6.63 -11.50
C CYS A 354 2.35 -8.16 -11.55
N HIS A 355 3.11 -8.75 -12.48
CA HIS A 355 3.32 -10.20 -12.54
C HIS A 355 4.20 -10.67 -11.39
N ARG A 356 5.21 -9.91 -11.00
CA ARG A 356 6.07 -10.24 -9.86
C ARG A 356 6.38 -9.01 -9.01
N LEU A 357 6.17 -9.11 -7.71
CA LEU A 357 6.55 -8.09 -6.74
C LEU A 357 7.74 -8.58 -5.92
N GLU A 358 8.81 -7.78 -5.91
CA GLU A 358 10.00 -8.01 -5.11
C GLU A 358 10.18 -6.84 -4.14
N VAL A 359 10.63 -7.14 -2.92
CA VAL A 359 11.03 -6.14 -1.93
C VAL A 359 12.51 -6.31 -1.70
N TRP A 360 13.27 -5.24 -1.90
CA TRP A 360 14.72 -5.24 -1.77
C TRP A 360 15.16 -4.15 -0.80
N SER A 361 16.11 -4.49 0.05
CA SER A 361 16.83 -3.56 0.92
C SER A 361 18.26 -4.07 1.03
N ASP A 362 19.23 -3.16 1.06
CA ASP A 362 20.64 -3.52 1.22
C ASP A 362 20.97 -4.12 2.59
N THR A 363 20.08 -3.96 3.57
CA THR A 363 20.14 -4.66 4.86
C THR A 363 19.55 -6.07 4.83
N LEU A 364 18.68 -6.39 3.85
CA LEU A 364 18.07 -7.72 3.71
C LEU A 364 18.98 -8.70 2.96
N ASP A 365 19.80 -8.24 2.02
CA ASP A 365 20.75 -9.09 1.28
C ASP A 365 21.92 -9.63 2.14
N GLY A 366 22.07 -9.14 3.38
CA GLY A 366 22.97 -9.71 4.40
C GLY A 366 22.39 -10.92 5.15
N VAL A 367 21.10 -11.20 4.96
CA VAL A 367 20.40 -12.37 5.50
C VAL A 367 19.74 -13.07 4.32
N SER A 368 20.45 -14.04 3.73
CA SER A 368 19.81 -15.03 2.89
C SER A 368 18.67 -15.66 3.70
N ALA A 369 17.42 -15.28 3.42
CA ALA A 369 16.27 -15.97 3.96
C ALA A 369 16.00 -17.20 3.06
N PRO A 370 15.67 -18.36 3.66
CA PRO A 370 15.25 -19.54 2.92
C PRO A 370 13.94 -19.33 2.14
#